data_AF-A0A962CIE3-F1
#
_entry.id   AF-A0A962CIE3-F1
#
_cell.length_a   1.000
_cell.length_b   1.000
_cell.length_c   1.000
_cell.angle_alpha   90.00
_cell.angle_beta   90.00
_cell.angle_gamma   90.00
#
_symmetry.space_group_name_H-M   'P 1'
#
loop_
_entity.id
_entity.type
_entity.pdbx_description
1 polymer ?
#
loop_
_entity_poly.entity_id
_entity_poly.type
_entity_poly.pdbx_seq_one_letter_code
_entity_poly.pdbx_strand_id
1 'polypeptide(L)'
;VIDVIEIASGVAVVAEKYWQARRAAAKVVVEWDPGRNAKLDSDALMQAAMAESAKWGEAQRDEGDVEGAFEKAAEAGVQTLDAVYAGPYLAHAPMEPLNATAHVEKDRVRVWAGTQFQSAVASTAASISGVDVSKVEVYTTYLGGGFGRRGVLDFTSMAVEVSKRM
;
A
#
# COMPACT_ATOMS: atom_id res chain seq x y z
N VAL A 1 25.53 -16.28 -1.24
CA VAL A 1 24.05 -16.21 -1.28
C VAL A 1 23.58 -17.39 -0.46
N ILE A 2 22.72 -17.15 0.52
CA ILE A 2 22.18 -18.20 1.39
C ILE A 2 21.01 -18.86 0.67
N ASP A 3 20.08 -18.05 0.16
CA ASP A 3 18.87 -18.57 -0.47
C ASP A 3 18.25 -17.56 -1.46
N VAL A 4 17.36 -18.06 -2.32
CA VAL A 4 16.49 -17.30 -3.21
C VAL A 4 15.08 -17.85 -3.03
N ILE A 5 14.21 -17.08 -2.38
CA ILE A 5 12.90 -17.55 -1.93
C ILE A 5 11.77 -16.79 -2.62
N GLU A 6 10.71 -17.52 -2.97
CA GLU A 6 9.44 -16.94 -3.38
C GLU A 6 8.66 -16.46 -2.15
N ILE A 7 8.16 -15.23 -2.24
CA ILE A 7 7.28 -14.57 -1.29
C ILE A 7 6.02 -14.12 -2.04
N ALA A 8 4.95 -13.78 -1.33
CA ALA A 8 3.65 -13.48 -1.94
C ALA A 8 3.71 -12.36 -2.98
N SER A 9 4.61 -11.40 -2.81
CA SER A 9 4.80 -10.25 -3.69
C SER A 9 6.01 -10.35 -4.64
N GLY A 10 6.72 -11.49 -4.66
CA GLY A 10 7.80 -11.73 -5.62
C GLY A 10 8.92 -12.66 -5.14
N VAL A 11 10.18 -12.31 -5.44
CA VAL A 11 11.36 -13.14 -5.11
C VAL A 11 12.34 -12.35 -4.25
N ALA A 12 12.74 -12.94 -3.12
CA ALA A 12 13.72 -12.36 -2.20
C ALA A 12 15.05 -13.12 -2.24
N VAL A 13 16.16 -12.39 -2.21
CA VAL A 13 17.51 -12.96 -2.14
C VAL A 13 18.10 -12.74 -0.76
N VAL A 14 18.49 -13.82 -0.11
CA VAL A 14 19.04 -13.81 1.25
C VAL A 14 20.55 -14.03 1.20
N ALA A 15 21.31 -13.25 1.97
CA ALA A 15 22.75 -13.41 2.12
C ALA A 15 23.21 -12.86 3.47
N GLU A 16 24.41 -13.28 3.93
CA GLU A 16 25.01 -12.78 5.17
C GLU A 16 25.29 -11.27 5.16
N LYS A 17 25.45 -10.69 3.97
CA LYS A 17 25.78 -9.27 3.79
C LYS A 17 24.87 -8.64 2.74
N TYR A 18 24.39 -7.44 3.02
CA TYR A 18 23.54 -6.66 2.12
C TYR A 18 24.07 -6.56 0.68
N TRP A 19 25.36 -6.23 0.52
CA TRP A 19 25.96 -6.08 -0.81
C TRP A 19 26.02 -7.39 -1.59
N GLN A 20 26.10 -8.54 -0.92
CA GLN A 20 26.01 -9.83 -1.58
C GLN A 20 24.58 -10.09 -2.05
N ALA A 21 23.58 -9.87 -1.19
CA ALA A 21 22.17 -10.02 -1.55
C ALA A 21 21.79 -9.11 -2.73
N ARG A 22 22.15 -7.83 -2.68
CA ARG A 22 21.84 -6.85 -3.73
C ARG A 22 22.47 -7.20 -5.08
N ARG A 23 23.75 -7.62 -5.10
CA ARG A 23 24.44 -8.01 -6.33
C ARG A 23 23.91 -9.33 -6.90
N ALA A 24 23.49 -10.24 -6.04
CA ALA A 24 22.89 -11.50 -6.46
C ALA A 24 21.47 -11.30 -7.00
N ALA A 25 20.64 -10.48 -6.34
CA ALA A 25 19.30 -10.12 -6.81
C ALA A 25 19.32 -9.54 -8.23
N ALA A 26 20.29 -8.69 -8.55
CA ALA A 26 20.47 -8.15 -9.91
C ALA A 26 20.82 -9.20 -10.98
N LYS A 27 21.14 -10.44 -10.59
CA LYS A 27 21.47 -11.55 -11.49
C LYS A 27 20.39 -12.63 -11.54
N VAL A 28 19.39 -12.58 -10.65
CA VAL A 28 18.30 -13.54 -10.65
C VAL A 28 17.44 -13.29 -11.89
N VAL A 29 17.26 -14.32 -12.71
CA VAL A 29 16.32 -14.30 -13.83
C VAL A 29 15.02 -14.89 -13.30
N VAL A 30 13.94 -14.13 -13.40
CA VAL A 30 12.60 -14.56 -13.00
C VAL A 30 11.70 -14.53 -14.22
N GLU A 31 11.06 -15.65 -14.51
CA GLU A 31 9.98 -15.72 -15.49
C GLU A 31 8.66 -15.46 -14.75
N TRP A 32 7.96 -14.40 -15.15
CA TRP A 32 6.69 -14.00 -14.55
C TRP A 32 5.54 -14.34 -15.47
N ASP A 33 4.46 -14.91 -14.91
CA ASP A 33 3.15 -14.80 -15.53
C ASP A 33 2.61 -13.38 -15.25
N PRO A 34 2.44 -12.53 -16.26
CA PRO A 34 2.01 -11.14 -16.05
C PRO A 34 0.53 -11.05 -15.61
N GLY A 35 -0.25 -12.12 -15.75
CA GLY A 35 -1.60 -12.25 -15.23
C GLY A 35 -2.61 -11.24 -15.80
N ARG A 36 -3.80 -11.17 -15.18
CA ARG A 36 -4.93 -10.35 -15.66
C ARG A 36 -4.67 -8.84 -15.68
N ASN A 37 -3.71 -8.37 -14.88
CA ASN A 37 -3.38 -6.95 -14.71
C ASN A 37 -2.17 -6.51 -15.54
N ALA A 38 -1.67 -7.36 -16.47
CA ALA A 38 -0.49 -7.09 -17.29
C ALA A 38 -0.53 -5.74 -18.06
N LYS A 39 -1.74 -5.25 -18.35
CA LYS A 39 -1.98 -4.03 -19.14
C LYS A 39 -2.52 -2.88 -18.29
N LEU A 40 -2.38 -2.97 -16.97
CA LEU A 40 -2.82 -1.91 -16.08
C LEU A 40 -1.99 -0.66 -16.34
N ASP A 41 -2.67 0.46 -16.57
CA ASP A 41 -2.08 1.73 -16.96
C ASP A 41 -2.75 2.87 -16.20
N SER A 42 -1.96 3.86 -15.78
CA SER A 42 -2.44 4.98 -14.97
C SER A 42 -3.42 5.88 -15.73
N ASP A 43 -3.19 6.09 -17.03
CA ASP A 43 -4.07 6.93 -17.84
C ASP A 43 -5.40 6.22 -18.09
N ALA A 44 -5.35 4.91 -18.38
CA ALA A 44 -6.56 4.09 -18.50
C ALA A 44 -7.38 4.05 -17.19
N LEU A 45 -6.72 3.95 -16.03
CA LEU A 45 -7.37 4.01 -14.73
C LEU A 45 -8.02 5.37 -14.47
N MET A 46 -7.33 6.47 -14.79
CA MET A 46 -7.88 7.81 -14.65
C MET A 46 -9.09 8.05 -15.56
N GLN A 47 -9.02 7.59 -16.81
CA GLN A 47 -10.15 7.67 -17.76
C GLN A 47 -11.36 6.88 -17.26
N ALA A 48 -11.14 5.68 -16.72
CA ALA A 48 -12.21 4.88 -16.13
C ALA A 48 -12.86 5.59 -14.93
N ALA A 49 -12.05 6.20 -14.05
CA ALA A 49 -12.55 6.96 -12.90
C ALA A 49 -13.35 8.19 -13.33
N MET A 50 -12.90 8.93 -14.35
CA MET A 50 -13.62 10.09 -14.90
C MET A 50 -14.95 9.69 -15.54
N ALA A 51 -14.98 8.57 -16.28
CA ALA A 51 -16.19 8.06 -16.89
C ALA A 51 -17.22 7.63 -15.83
N GLU A 52 -16.75 7.09 -14.71
CA GLU A 52 -17.63 6.73 -13.59
C GLU A 52 -18.12 7.95 -12.82
N SER A 53 -17.27 8.96 -12.58
CA SER A 53 -17.68 10.18 -11.88
C SER A 53 -18.72 11.00 -12.65
N ALA A 54 -18.78 10.84 -13.98
CA ALA A 54 -19.81 11.47 -14.81
C ALA A 54 -21.20 10.84 -14.63
N LYS A 55 -21.26 9.63 -14.06
CA LYS A 55 -22.53 9.03 -13.63
C LYS A 55 -22.84 9.61 -12.26
N TRP A 56 -24.00 10.23 -12.12
CA TRP A 56 -24.49 10.65 -10.81
C TRP A 56 -24.55 9.41 -9.91
N GLY A 57 -23.64 9.33 -8.95
CA GLY A 57 -23.55 8.23 -8.00
C GLY A 57 -24.61 8.35 -6.92
N GLU A 58 -24.64 7.36 -6.03
CA GLU A 58 -25.47 7.43 -4.83
C GLU A 58 -24.96 8.55 -3.90
N ALA A 59 -25.87 9.45 -3.51
CA ALA A 59 -25.57 10.53 -2.59
C ALA A 59 -25.12 9.93 -1.24
N GLN A 60 -23.84 10.13 -0.90
CA GLN A 60 -23.29 9.71 0.40
C GLN A 60 -23.77 10.60 1.55
N ARG A 61 -24.25 11.79 1.21
CA ARG A 61 -24.87 12.75 2.11
C ARG A 61 -25.96 13.48 1.34
N ASP A 62 -27.18 13.44 1.86
CA ASP A 62 -28.35 14.07 1.28
C ASP A 62 -29.03 14.91 2.36
N GLU A 63 -28.94 16.23 2.22
CA GLU A 63 -29.43 17.18 3.23
C GLU A 63 -30.14 18.35 2.55
N GLY A 64 -31.41 18.54 2.93
CA GLY A 64 -32.26 19.59 2.39
C GLY A 64 -32.94 19.19 1.08
N ASP A 65 -33.41 20.19 0.34
CA ASP A 65 -34.05 20.05 -0.97
C ASP A 65 -33.12 20.68 -2.02
N VAL A 66 -32.11 19.90 -2.44
CA VAL A 66 -31.10 20.35 -3.39
C VAL A 66 -31.74 20.63 -4.75
N GLU A 67 -32.63 19.75 -5.21
CA GLU A 67 -33.35 19.91 -6.49
C GLU A 67 -34.17 21.19 -6.49
N GLY A 68 -35.01 21.41 -5.48
CA GLY A 68 -35.82 22.62 -5.38
C GLY A 68 -34.99 23.90 -5.15
N ALA A 69 -33.79 23.80 -4.58
CA ALA A 69 -32.86 24.93 -4.51
C ALA A 69 -32.30 25.31 -5.89
N PHE A 70 -31.94 24.32 -6.72
CA PHE A 70 -31.50 24.56 -8.10
C PHE A 70 -32.62 25.11 -8.99
N GLU A 71 -33.85 24.61 -8.84
CA GLU A 71 -35.02 25.15 -9.55
C GLU A 71 -35.25 26.63 -9.25
N LYS A 72 -35.28 27.00 -7.96
CA LYS A 72 -35.43 28.42 -7.54
C LYS A 72 -34.29 29.31 -8.03
N ALA A 73 -33.06 28.80 -8.04
CA ALA A 73 -31.91 29.54 -8.56
C ALA A 73 -32.05 29.81 -10.07
N ALA A 74 -32.54 28.82 -10.83
CA ALA A 74 -32.82 28.97 -12.26
C ALA A 74 -33.94 29.99 -12.51
N GLU A 75 -35.03 29.95 -11.74
CA GLU A 75 -36.12 30.94 -11.81
C GLU A 75 -35.64 32.36 -11.52
N ALA A 76 -34.73 32.52 -10.56
CA ALA A 76 -34.15 33.80 -10.19
C ALA A 76 -33.04 34.29 -11.15
N GLY A 77 -32.72 33.53 -12.21
CA GLY A 77 -31.67 33.89 -13.17
C GLY A 77 -30.25 33.86 -12.58
N VAL A 78 -30.04 33.07 -11.52
CA VAL A 78 -28.74 32.92 -10.88
C VAL A 78 -27.82 32.08 -11.77
N GLN A 79 -26.59 32.55 -11.99
CA GLN A 79 -25.59 31.78 -12.72
C GLN A 79 -25.10 30.59 -11.88
N THR A 80 -25.18 29.38 -12.44
CA THR A 80 -24.61 28.16 -11.85
C THR A 80 -23.26 27.81 -12.49
N LEU A 81 -22.45 27.05 -11.76
CA LEU A 81 -21.20 26.47 -12.26
C LEU A 81 -21.23 24.96 -12.06
N ASP A 82 -20.91 24.23 -13.13
CA ASP A 82 -20.64 22.80 -13.10
C ASP A 82 -19.21 22.58 -13.62
N ALA A 83 -18.41 21.83 -12.88
CA ALA A 83 -17.00 21.60 -13.18
C ALA A 83 -16.52 20.25 -12.65
N VAL A 84 -15.75 19.55 -13.48
CA VAL A 84 -15.08 18.31 -13.11
C VAL A 84 -13.64 18.61 -12.71
N TYR A 85 -13.21 18.09 -11.57
CA TYR A 85 -11.85 18.20 -11.07
C TYR A 85 -11.23 16.82 -10.92
N ALA A 86 -9.95 16.69 -11.27
CA ALA A 86 -9.19 15.47 -11.09
C ALA A 86 -7.78 15.78 -10.60
N GLY A 87 -7.17 14.84 -9.88
CA GLY A 87 -5.79 14.91 -9.41
C GLY A 87 -4.98 13.72 -9.93
N PRO A 88 -3.70 13.90 -10.30
CA PRO A 88 -2.86 12.81 -10.77
C PRO A 88 -2.52 11.83 -9.64
N TYR A 89 -2.05 10.64 -10.00
CA TYR A 89 -1.36 9.76 -9.05
C TYR A 89 -0.04 10.42 -8.61
N LEU A 90 0.12 10.59 -7.29
CA LEU A 90 1.30 11.22 -6.71
C LEU A 90 2.10 10.21 -5.89
N ALA A 91 3.42 10.27 -6.03
CA ALA A 91 4.31 9.54 -5.16
C ALA A 91 4.40 10.22 -3.79
N HIS A 92 4.34 9.43 -2.73
CA HIS A 92 4.50 9.92 -1.35
C HIS A 92 5.89 10.53 -1.08
N ALA A 93 6.90 10.11 -1.84
CA ALA A 93 8.27 10.63 -1.81
C ALA A 93 8.90 10.88 -0.40
N PRO A 94 8.84 9.90 0.53
CA PRO A 94 9.58 10.04 1.79
C PRO A 94 11.09 10.08 1.52
N MET A 95 11.82 10.89 2.29
CA MET A 95 13.27 11.02 2.15
C MET A 95 14.01 9.73 2.54
N GLU A 96 13.46 8.99 3.50
CA GLU A 96 13.97 7.67 3.87
C GLU A 96 13.25 6.55 3.09
N PRO A 97 13.98 5.73 2.32
CA PRO A 97 13.43 4.55 1.67
C PRO A 97 12.79 3.58 2.68
N LEU A 98 11.75 2.86 2.23
CA LEU A 98 11.09 1.87 3.06
C LEU A 98 12.06 0.78 3.49
N ASN A 99 11.98 0.46 4.78
CA ASN A 99 12.81 -0.55 5.41
C ASN A 99 12.03 -1.15 6.59
N ALA A 100 12.31 -2.43 6.84
CA ALA A 100 11.83 -3.15 8.00
C ALA A 100 12.83 -4.27 8.30
N THR A 101 12.96 -4.60 9.58
CA THR A 101 13.64 -5.81 10.05
C THR A 101 12.60 -6.65 10.76
N ALA A 102 12.54 -7.94 10.45
CA ALA A 102 11.69 -8.88 11.16
C ALA A 102 12.54 -10.03 11.71
N HIS A 103 12.14 -10.56 12.85
CA HIS A 103 12.68 -11.77 13.43
C HIS A 103 11.49 -12.64 13.87
N VAL A 104 11.24 -13.68 13.08
CA VAL A 104 10.22 -14.68 13.34
C VAL A 104 10.89 -15.85 14.08
N GLU A 105 10.42 -16.09 15.29
CA GLU A 105 10.81 -17.22 16.13
C GLU A 105 9.63 -18.18 16.25
N LYS A 106 9.82 -19.35 16.89
CA LYS A 106 8.78 -20.39 16.98
C LYS A 106 7.48 -19.90 17.61
N ASP A 107 7.56 -19.04 18.62
CA ASP A 107 6.44 -18.61 19.45
C ASP A 107 6.34 -17.09 19.62
N ARG A 108 7.12 -16.32 18.84
CA ARG A 108 7.21 -14.86 18.94
C ARG A 108 7.62 -14.24 17.61
N VAL A 109 7.14 -13.03 17.34
CA VAL A 109 7.62 -12.22 16.21
C VAL A 109 8.01 -10.83 16.71
N ARG A 110 9.18 -10.35 16.28
CA ARG A 110 9.60 -8.97 16.49
C ARG A 110 9.76 -8.27 15.15
N VAL A 111 9.17 -7.08 15.03
CA VAL A 111 9.27 -6.23 13.84
C VAL A 111 9.80 -4.86 14.25
N TRP A 112 10.88 -4.41 13.59
CA TRP A 112 11.38 -3.05 13.70
C TRP A 112 11.10 -2.32 12.40
N ALA A 113 10.29 -1.27 12.47
CA ALA A 113 9.91 -0.48 11.30
C ALA A 113 9.48 0.93 11.68
N GLY A 114 9.83 1.89 10.84
CA GLY A 114 9.19 3.20 10.85
C GLY A 114 7.80 3.09 10.22
N THR A 115 6.79 2.68 10.98
CA THR A 115 5.41 2.49 10.49
C THR A 115 4.44 3.51 11.09
N GLN A 116 3.39 3.85 10.33
CA GLN A 116 2.26 4.68 10.78
C GLN A 116 1.05 3.84 11.23
N PHE A 117 1.13 2.50 11.14
CA PHE A 117 -0.02 1.62 11.42
C PHE A 117 0.38 0.34 12.19
N GLN A 118 0.88 0.52 13.41
CA GLN A 118 1.47 -0.53 14.26
C GLN A 118 0.54 -1.71 14.49
N SER A 119 -0.73 -1.46 14.83
CA SER A 119 -1.70 -2.52 15.14
C SER A 119 -1.96 -3.44 13.94
N ALA A 120 -1.97 -2.85 12.73
CA ALA A 120 -2.12 -3.61 11.49
C ALA A 120 -0.86 -4.40 11.16
N VAL A 121 0.34 -3.83 11.39
CA VAL A 121 1.61 -4.56 11.28
C VAL A 121 1.63 -5.77 12.21
N ALA A 122 1.23 -5.60 13.48
CA ALA A 122 1.19 -6.69 14.45
C ALA A 122 0.23 -7.81 14.01
N SER A 123 -0.97 -7.43 13.59
CA SER A 123 -2.01 -8.38 13.12
C SER A 123 -1.56 -9.15 11.87
N THR A 124 -0.97 -8.45 10.89
CA THR A 124 -0.46 -9.07 9.68
C THR A 124 0.74 -9.97 9.95
N ALA A 125 1.67 -9.57 10.81
CA ALA A 125 2.80 -10.39 11.19
C ALA A 125 2.36 -11.66 11.93
N ALA A 126 1.37 -11.57 12.82
CA ALA A 126 0.74 -12.71 13.48
C ALA A 126 0.12 -13.67 12.46
N SER A 127 -0.67 -13.14 11.51
CA SER A 127 -1.29 -13.92 10.44
C SER A 127 -0.26 -14.65 9.57
N ILE A 128 0.79 -13.94 9.13
CA ILE A 128 1.85 -14.52 8.30
C ILE A 128 2.60 -15.62 9.06
N SER A 129 2.95 -15.39 10.33
CA SER A 129 3.76 -16.32 11.12
C SER A 129 2.97 -17.48 11.73
N GLY A 130 1.67 -17.30 11.95
CA GLY A 130 0.79 -18.26 12.61
C GLY A 130 0.81 -18.21 14.14
N VAL A 131 1.39 -17.14 14.74
CA VAL A 131 1.36 -16.93 16.19
C VAL A 131 0.16 -16.07 16.60
N ASP A 132 -0.19 -16.09 17.89
CA ASP A 132 -1.17 -15.16 18.45
C ASP A 132 -0.63 -13.72 18.40
N VAL A 133 -1.50 -12.73 18.16
CA VAL A 133 -1.08 -11.32 18.06
C VAL A 133 -0.40 -10.79 19.33
N SER A 134 -0.73 -11.33 20.51
CA SER A 134 -0.05 -11.00 21.78
C SER A 134 1.41 -11.45 21.83
N LYS A 135 1.84 -12.30 20.89
CA LYS A 135 3.23 -12.74 20.70
C LYS A 135 3.99 -11.90 19.68
N VAL A 136 3.37 -10.85 19.15
CA VAL A 136 4.00 -9.93 18.20
C VAL A 136 4.36 -8.62 18.88
N GLU A 137 5.62 -8.24 18.74
CA GLU A 137 6.13 -6.95 19.20
C GLU A 137 6.55 -6.09 18.02
N VAL A 138 5.94 -4.91 17.91
CA VAL A 138 6.28 -3.91 16.90
C VAL A 138 7.05 -2.77 17.54
N TYR A 139 8.34 -2.73 17.26
CA TYR A 139 9.23 -1.64 17.63
C TYR A 139 9.14 -0.55 16.56
N THR A 140 8.38 0.51 16.86
CA THR A 140 8.30 1.66 15.96
C THR A 140 9.59 2.46 16.06
N THR A 141 10.38 2.47 14.98
CA THR A 141 11.62 3.26 14.91
C THR A 141 11.33 4.68 14.46
N TYR A 142 12.29 5.59 14.62
CA TYR A 142 12.24 6.87 13.91
C TYR A 142 12.10 6.65 12.40
N LEU A 143 11.40 7.57 11.73
CA LEU A 143 11.10 7.47 10.31
C LEU A 143 11.35 8.79 9.59
N GLY A 144 11.95 8.74 8.40
CA GLY A 144 12.29 9.90 7.56
C GLY A 144 11.16 10.29 6.60
N GLY A 145 9.96 10.47 7.14
CA GLY A 145 8.73 10.77 6.40
C GLY A 145 7.96 9.53 5.98
N GLY A 146 6.65 9.71 5.77
CA GLY A 146 5.73 8.64 5.34
C GLY A 146 4.63 9.15 4.43
N PHE A 147 3.98 10.26 4.80
CA PHE A 147 2.94 10.93 4.02
C PHE A 147 1.76 10.01 3.63
N GLY A 148 1.57 8.90 4.35
CA GLY A 148 0.60 7.83 4.03
C GLY A 148 1.28 6.53 3.61
N ARG A 149 2.46 6.57 2.99
CA ARG A 149 3.14 5.37 2.46
C ARG A 149 3.49 4.34 3.51
N ARG A 150 3.88 4.79 4.71
CA ARG A 150 4.27 3.94 5.84
C ARG A 150 3.06 3.45 6.65
N GLY A 151 1.83 3.76 6.22
CA GLY A 151 0.60 3.10 6.66
C GLY A 151 0.25 1.85 5.87
N VAL A 152 0.88 1.63 4.71
CA VAL A 152 0.74 0.41 3.90
C VAL A 152 1.70 -0.66 4.41
N LEU A 153 1.25 -1.92 4.45
CA LEU A 153 1.90 -3.00 5.21
C LEU A 153 2.85 -3.88 4.38
N ASP A 154 2.96 -3.63 3.08
CA ASP A 154 3.69 -4.47 2.14
C ASP A 154 5.15 -4.69 2.55
N PHE A 155 5.86 -3.62 2.91
CA PHE A 155 7.29 -3.70 3.26
C PHE A 155 7.56 -4.46 4.57
N THR A 156 6.67 -4.34 5.56
CA THR A 156 6.76 -5.13 6.80
C THR A 156 6.36 -6.58 6.57
N SER A 157 5.36 -6.83 5.72
CA SER A 157 4.89 -8.18 5.39
C SER A 157 5.99 -8.97 4.68
N MET A 158 6.64 -8.37 3.68
CA MET A 158 7.80 -8.97 2.99
C MET A 158 8.91 -9.36 3.97
N ALA A 159 9.26 -8.48 4.93
CA ALA A 159 10.29 -8.79 5.92
C ALA A 159 9.91 -10.00 6.80
N VAL A 160 8.65 -10.08 7.24
CA VAL A 160 8.15 -11.20 8.05
C VAL A 160 8.11 -12.50 7.23
N GLU A 161 7.63 -12.46 5.98
CA GLU A 161 7.61 -13.61 5.09
C GLU A 161 9.01 -14.18 4.86
N VAL A 162 9.99 -13.31 4.57
CA VAL A 162 11.39 -13.72 4.40
C VAL A 162 11.93 -14.31 5.70
N SER A 163 11.73 -13.64 6.84
CA SER A 163 12.23 -14.14 8.13
C SER A 163 11.59 -15.46 8.56
N LYS A 164 10.34 -15.74 8.18
CA LYS A 164 9.65 -17.00 8.51
C LYS A 164 10.23 -18.20 7.76
N ARG A 165 10.83 -17.97 6.59
CA ARG A 165 11.42 -19.02 5.74
C ARG A 165 12.84 -19.39 6.15
N MET A 166 13.46 -18.61 7.03
CA MET A 166 14.81 -18.81 7.57
C MET A 166 14.75 -19.43 8.96
#